data_AF-A0A7W0ZQM3-F1
#
_entry.id   AF-A0A7W0ZQM3-F1
#
_cell.length_a   1.000
_cell.length_b   1.000
_cell.length_c   1.000
_cell.angle_alpha   90.00
_cell.angle_beta   90.00
_cell.angle_gamma   90.00
#
_symmetry.space_group_name_H-M   'P 1'
#
loop_
_entity.id
_entity.type
_entity.pdbx_description
1 polymer ?
#
loop_
_entity_poly.entity_id
_entity_poly.type
_entity_poly.pdbx_seq_one_letter_code
_entity_poly.pdbx_strand_id
1 'polypeptide(L)'
;YEEVNYQAAESEGGENFGWNAMEGTECRAGDGCEAFMPPVSGFDRDEGCVVTGGYVYRGAEVPELVGVYVFADYCGGRVWDLERDANGAWTRLGPHETGLRISSFGEDAAGELYVVDLDGAVYRVV
;
A
#
# COMPACT_ATOMS: atom_id res chain seq x y z
N TYR A 1 8.37 8.78 7.24
CA TYR A 1 8.17 7.38 6.84
C TYR A 1 6.80 7.28 6.20
N GLU A 2 6.57 6.31 5.32
CA GLU A 2 5.22 5.98 4.83
C GLU A 2 4.88 4.53 5.16
N GLU A 3 3.61 4.25 5.40
CA GLU A 3 3.17 2.93 5.85
C GLU A 3 1.79 2.55 5.31
N VAL A 4 1.56 1.25 5.22
CA VAL A 4 0.28 0.61 4.93
C VAL A 4 -0.10 -0.21 6.16
N ASN A 5 -1.26 0.10 6.71
CA ASN A 5 -1.86 -0.59 7.84
C ASN A 5 -2.97 -1.51 7.37
N TYR A 6 -3.20 -2.60 8.11
CA TYR A 6 -4.26 -3.55 7.82
C TYR A 6 -5.19 -3.70 9.02
N GLN A 7 -6.49 -3.74 8.72
CA GLN A 7 -7.53 -4.09 9.67
C GLN A 7 -8.36 -5.21 9.06
N ALA A 8 -8.50 -6.32 9.80
CA ALA A 8 -9.31 -7.44 9.33
C ALA A 8 -10.79 -7.03 9.27
N ALA A 9 -11.51 -7.52 8.25
CA ALA A 9 -12.95 -7.25 8.11
C ALA A 9 -13.78 -7.83 9.27
N GLU A 10 -13.29 -8.89 9.92
CA GLU A 10 -13.88 -9.51 11.12
C GLU A 10 -13.57 -8.74 12.41
N SER A 11 -12.76 -7.68 12.35
CA SER A 11 -12.44 -6.88 13.53
C SER A 11 -13.64 -6.08 14.02
N GLU A 12 -13.76 -5.92 15.34
CA GLU A 12 -14.69 -4.97 15.98
C GLU A 12 -14.27 -3.50 15.75
N GLY A 13 -13.03 -3.28 15.31
CA GLY A 13 -12.43 -1.99 15.08
C GLY A 13 -11.84 -1.31 16.30
N GLY A 14 -11.22 -0.15 16.07
CA GLY A 14 -10.57 0.63 17.13
C GLY A 14 -9.09 0.29 17.35
N GLU A 15 -8.48 -0.46 16.44
CA GLU A 15 -7.04 -0.69 16.41
C GLU A 15 -6.27 0.64 16.44
N ASN A 16 -5.27 0.67 17.32
CA ASN A 16 -4.39 1.82 17.43
C ASN A 16 -3.08 1.53 16.70
N PHE A 17 -2.83 2.22 15.60
CA PHE A 17 -1.61 2.14 14.80
C PHE A 17 -0.48 3.03 15.33
N GLY A 18 -0.68 3.67 16.49
CA GLY A 18 0.40 4.27 17.26
C GLY A 18 0.73 5.72 16.93
N TRP A 19 -0.10 6.45 16.18
CA TRP A 19 0.14 7.88 15.96
C TRP A 19 0.03 8.67 17.29
N ASN A 20 0.98 9.54 17.67
CA ASN A 20 2.24 9.89 17.00
C ASN A 20 3.49 9.25 17.64
N ALA A 21 3.31 8.20 18.44
CA ALA A 21 4.38 7.45 19.09
C ALA A 21 5.18 6.56 18.11
N MET A 22 4.55 6.12 17.02
CA MET A 22 5.14 5.33 15.94
C MET A 22 5.42 6.18 14.70
N GLU A 23 6.53 5.88 14.02
CA GLU A 23 6.78 6.27 12.64
C GLU A 23 7.20 5.02 11.86
N GLY A 24 6.26 4.36 11.17
CA GLY A 24 6.53 3.05 10.60
C GLY A 24 6.68 1.99 11.69
N THR A 25 7.79 1.24 11.61
CA THR A 25 8.19 0.30 12.65
C THR A 25 9.09 0.92 13.72
N GLU A 26 9.38 2.24 13.63
CA GLU A 26 10.21 2.96 14.59
C GLU A 26 9.39 3.52 15.76
N CYS A 27 9.80 3.20 16.99
CA CYS A 27 9.21 3.79 18.20
C CYS A 27 9.84 5.16 18.49
N ARG A 28 9.10 6.23 18.22
CA ARG A 28 9.48 7.63 18.49
C ARG A 28 9.24 8.05 19.94
N ALA A 29 8.33 7.38 20.64
CA ALA A 29 8.05 7.64 22.06
C ALA A 29 9.14 7.11 23.02
N GLY A 30 9.99 6.19 22.54
CA GLY A 30 11.04 5.54 23.34
C GLY A 30 10.58 4.20 23.96
N ASP A 31 9.41 4.16 24.60
CA ASP A 31 8.83 2.95 25.20
C ASP A 31 7.30 2.83 24.98
N GLY A 32 6.74 1.65 25.25
CA GLY A 32 5.30 1.36 25.18
C GLY A 32 4.73 1.15 23.77
N CYS A 33 5.58 1.13 22.74
CA CYS A 33 5.20 0.99 21.35
C CYS A 33 4.73 -0.42 20.97
N GLU A 34 5.07 -1.42 21.77
CA GLU A 34 4.60 -2.81 21.62
C GLU A 34 3.10 -2.98 21.83
N ALA A 35 2.43 -1.96 22.37
CA ALA A 35 0.98 -1.93 22.55
C ALA A 35 0.21 -1.56 21.27
N PHE A 36 0.89 -1.12 20.21
CA PHE A 36 0.27 -0.67 18.96
C PHE A 36 0.29 -1.76 17.88
N MET A 37 -0.62 -1.64 16.93
CA MET A 37 -0.66 -2.49 15.75
C MET A 37 0.47 -2.11 14.79
N PRO A 38 1.35 -3.05 14.40
CA PRO A 38 2.41 -2.76 13.46
C PRO A 38 1.84 -2.59 12.04
N PRO A 39 2.49 -1.78 11.18
CA PRO A 39 2.14 -1.73 9.78
C PRO A 39 2.45 -3.06 9.08
N VAL A 40 1.70 -3.36 8.02
CA VAL A 40 1.92 -4.56 7.20
C VAL A 40 2.93 -4.31 6.08
N SER A 41 3.18 -3.04 5.77
CA SER A 41 4.22 -2.61 4.86
C SER A 41 4.58 -1.15 5.13
N GLY A 42 5.76 -0.74 4.70
CA GLY A 42 6.16 0.67 4.79
C GLY A 42 7.58 0.88 4.28
N PHE A 43 7.94 2.15 4.10
CA PHE A 43 9.26 2.54 3.61
C PHE A 43 9.70 3.87 4.21
N ASP A 44 11.02 4.00 4.35
CA ASP A 44 11.65 5.24 4.78
C ASP A 44 11.86 6.22 3.61
N ARG A 45 12.53 7.34 3.88
CA ARG A 45 12.77 8.41 2.91
C ARG A 45 13.86 8.08 1.89
N ASP A 46 14.60 6.98 2.08
CA ASP A 46 15.58 6.51 1.09
C ASP A 46 14.89 5.68 -0.01
N GLU A 47 13.81 4.96 0.34
CA GLU A 47 13.00 4.17 -0.61
C GLU A 47 11.82 4.94 -1.23
N GLY A 48 11.21 5.91 -0.56
CA GLY A 48 10.08 6.66 -1.14
C GLY A 48 9.67 7.88 -0.32
N CYS A 49 8.71 8.67 -0.81
CA CYS A 49 8.36 9.93 -0.17
C CYS A 49 6.90 10.00 0.32
N VAL A 50 5.93 9.48 -0.42
CA VAL A 50 4.51 9.52 -0.03
C VAL A 50 3.75 8.39 -0.68
N VAL A 51 3.07 7.58 0.13
CA VAL A 51 2.08 6.63 -0.38
C VAL A 51 0.84 7.42 -0.83
N THR A 52 0.48 7.33 -2.11
CA THR A 52 -0.69 8.05 -2.66
C THR A 52 -1.99 7.26 -2.58
N GLY A 53 -1.89 5.99 -2.19
CA GLY A 53 -3.01 5.08 -2.02
C GLY A 53 -2.73 3.75 -2.70
N GLY A 54 -3.79 2.97 -2.85
CA GLY A 54 -3.74 1.65 -3.45
C GLY A 54 -5.09 0.96 -3.44
N TYR A 55 -5.21 -0.12 -4.20
CA TYR A 55 -6.43 -0.91 -4.39
C TYR A 55 -6.12 -2.39 -4.29
N VAL A 56 -7.10 -3.17 -3.82
CA VAL A 56 -7.05 -4.64 -4.01
C VAL A 56 -7.52 -4.93 -5.42
N TYR A 57 -6.68 -5.52 -6.25
CA TYR A 57 -7.03 -5.83 -7.64
C TYR A 57 -8.10 -6.95 -7.72
N ARG A 58 -9.14 -6.72 -8.53
CA ARG A 58 -10.29 -7.64 -8.67
C ARG A 58 -10.63 -8.01 -10.11
N GLY A 59 -9.86 -7.50 -11.07
CA GLY A 59 -10.01 -7.76 -12.49
C GLY A 59 -9.63 -9.19 -12.86
N ALA A 60 -9.81 -9.52 -14.13
CA ALA A 60 -9.46 -10.82 -14.68
C ALA A 60 -8.36 -10.76 -15.74
N GLU A 61 -7.98 -9.58 -16.22
CA GLU A 61 -6.91 -9.42 -17.21
C GLU A 61 -5.53 -9.78 -16.64
N VAL A 62 -5.29 -9.58 -15.34
CA VAL A 62 -4.03 -9.92 -14.63
C VAL A 62 -4.32 -10.90 -13.49
N PRO A 63 -4.45 -12.21 -13.78
CA PRO A 63 -4.86 -13.22 -12.79
C PRO A 63 -3.96 -13.29 -11.56
N GLU A 64 -2.68 -13.00 -11.71
CA GLU A 64 -1.69 -13.04 -10.62
C GLU A 64 -1.95 -11.97 -9.56
N LEU A 65 -2.62 -10.87 -9.91
CA LEU A 65 -2.92 -9.78 -8.98
C LEU A 65 -4.26 -9.95 -8.25
N VAL A 66 -5.06 -10.97 -8.58
CA VAL A 66 -6.39 -11.13 -7.96
C VAL A 66 -6.28 -11.28 -6.45
N GLY A 67 -6.82 -10.30 -5.71
CA GLY A 67 -6.78 -10.25 -4.25
C GLY A 67 -5.52 -9.60 -3.66
N VAL A 68 -4.58 -9.15 -4.50
CA VAL A 68 -3.35 -8.47 -4.11
C VAL A 68 -3.60 -6.98 -3.94
N TYR A 69 -3.06 -6.39 -2.87
CA TYR A 69 -3.14 -4.94 -2.65
C TYR A 69 -1.99 -4.23 -3.38
N VAL A 70 -2.32 -3.44 -4.39
CA VAL A 70 -1.36 -2.68 -5.20
C VAL A 70 -1.35 -1.25 -4.73
N PHE A 71 -0.17 -0.72 -4.37
CA PHE A 71 -0.02 0.66 -3.86
C PHE A 71 1.20 1.34 -4.46
N ALA A 72 1.25 2.67 -4.42
CA ALA A 72 2.29 3.45 -5.07
C ALA A 72 2.85 4.60 -4.25
N ASP A 73 4.08 4.99 -4.61
CA ASP A 73 4.75 6.21 -4.21
C ASP A 73 4.67 7.27 -5.33
N TYR A 74 4.39 8.52 -4.94
CA TYR A 74 4.33 9.64 -5.89
C TYR A 74 5.69 10.03 -6.46
N CYS A 75 6.75 10.08 -5.64
CA CYS A 75 8.00 10.73 -6.02
C CYS A 75 8.79 9.94 -7.07
N GLY A 76 8.90 8.63 -6.87
CA GLY A 76 9.58 7.70 -7.77
C GLY A 76 8.65 7.07 -8.81
N GLY A 77 7.33 7.15 -8.63
CA GLY A 77 6.39 6.40 -9.45
C GLY A 77 6.55 4.89 -9.27
N ARG A 78 6.96 4.47 -8.07
CA ARG A 78 7.15 3.06 -7.71
C ARG A 78 5.81 2.47 -7.33
N VAL A 79 5.54 1.28 -7.82
CA VAL A 79 4.36 0.48 -7.48
C VAL A 79 4.82 -0.79 -6.79
N TRP A 80 4.12 -1.21 -5.75
CA TRP A 80 4.38 -2.46 -5.05
C TRP A 80 3.10 -3.29 -4.95
N ASP A 81 3.31 -4.60 -4.90
CA ASP A 81 2.27 -5.58 -4.66
C ASP A 81 2.39 -6.05 -3.21
N LEU A 82 1.28 -6.07 -2.48
CA LEU A 82 1.23 -6.52 -1.10
C LEU A 82 0.30 -7.73 -1.00
N GLU A 83 0.92 -8.90 -0.94
CA GLU A 83 0.27 -10.19 -0.89
C GLU A 83 0.10 -10.65 0.56
N ARG A 84 -0.99 -11.38 0.82
CA ARG A 84 -1.24 -12.03 2.10
C ARG A 84 -1.46 -13.52 1.91
N ASP A 85 -0.64 -14.34 2.56
CA ASP A 85 -0.78 -15.79 2.49
C ASP A 85 -1.96 -16.31 3.35
N ALA A 86 -2.25 -17.60 3.24
CA ALA A 86 -3.33 -18.26 3.99
C ALA A 86 -3.10 -18.28 5.51
N ASN A 87 -1.86 -18.11 5.97
CA ASN A 87 -1.51 -18.00 7.39
C ASN A 87 -1.58 -16.54 7.89
N GLY A 88 -1.85 -15.60 7.00
CA GLY A 88 -1.94 -14.18 7.29
C GLY A 88 -0.61 -13.43 7.25
N ALA A 89 0.47 -14.04 6.75
CA ALA A 89 1.75 -13.38 6.56
C ALA A 89 1.71 -12.48 5.32
N TRP A 90 2.28 -11.28 5.45
CA TRP A 90 2.34 -10.27 4.41
C TRP A 90 3.68 -10.29 3.68
N THR A 91 3.65 -10.19 2.36
CA THR A 91 4.85 -10.07 1.51
C THR A 91 4.69 -8.87 0.58
N ARG A 92 5.66 -7.95 0.60
CA ARG A 92 5.76 -6.87 -0.39
C ARG A 92 6.65 -7.31 -1.56
N LEU A 93 6.13 -7.26 -2.77
CA LEU A 93 6.86 -7.48 -4.03
C LEU A 93 7.06 -6.15 -4.78
N GLY A 94 8.03 -6.11 -5.70
CA GLY A 94 8.47 -4.90 -6.39
C GLY A 94 9.74 -4.27 -5.77
N PRO A 95 9.99 -2.95 -5.99
CA PRO A 95 9.14 -2.01 -6.73
C PRO A 95 9.11 -2.29 -8.23
N HIS A 96 7.97 -1.98 -8.84
CA HIS A 96 7.82 -1.79 -10.28
C HIS A 96 8.01 -0.31 -10.59
N GLU A 97 9.03 -0.01 -11.39
CA GLU A 97 9.41 1.37 -11.73
C GLU A 97 8.60 1.85 -12.95
N THR A 98 7.69 2.81 -12.74
CA THR A 98 6.84 3.34 -13.83
C THR A 98 7.33 4.69 -14.37
N GLY A 99 8.02 5.48 -13.54
CA GLY A 99 8.39 6.86 -13.84
C GLY A 99 7.22 7.84 -13.86
N LEU A 100 6.01 7.40 -13.49
CA LEU A 100 4.80 8.24 -13.44
C LEU A 100 4.71 9.02 -12.13
N ARG A 101 3.97 10.13 -12.13
CA ARG A 101 3.63 10.87 -10.90
C ARG A 101 2.29 10.38 -10.37
N ILE A 102 2.26 9.14 -9.89
CA ILE A 102 1.03 8.44 -9.50
C ILE A 102 0.38 9.17 -8.32
N SER A 103 -0.75 9.81 -8.60
CA SER A 103 -1.49 10.66 -7.65
C SER A 103 -2.75 10.01 -7.10
N SER A 104 -3.26 8.99 -7.81
CA SER A 104 -4.44 8.24 -7.41
C SER A 104 -4.53 6.93 -8.21
N PHE A 105 -5.53 6.13 -7.88
CA PHE A 105 -5.90 4.90 -8.57
C PHE A 105 -7.39 4.95 -8.90
N GLY A 106 -7.83 4.09 -9.82
CA GLY A 106 -9.24 3.90 -10.14
C GLY A 106 -9.52 2.46 -10.55
N GLU A 107 -10.73 1.99 -10.29
CA GLU A 107 -11.21 0.66 -10.69
C GLU A 107 -12.38 0.83 -11.64
N ASP A 108 -12.43 0.08 -12.75
CA ASP A 108 -13.59 0.05 -13.63
C ASP A 108 -14.64 -0.99 -13.20
N ALA A 109 -15.76 -1.05 -13.93
CA ALA A 109 -16.86 -1.97 -13.60
C ALA A 109 -16.51 -3.46 -13.77
N ALA A 110 -15.41 -3.78 -14.45
CA ALA A 110 -14.89 -5.14 -14.58
C ALA A 110 -13.86 -5.49 -13.48
N GLY A 111 -13.53 -4.54 -12.60
CA GLY A 111 -12.52 -4.72 -11.56
C GLY A 111 -11.09 -4.43 -12.03
N GLU A 112 -10.92 -3.94 -13.26
CA GLU A 112 -9.59 -3.63 -13.79
C GLU A 112 -9.06 -2.36 -13.17
N LEU A 113 -7.76 -2.38 -12.85
CA LEU A 113 -7.10 -1.30 -12.11
C LEU A 113 -6.44 -0.30 -13.04
N TYR A 114 -6.53 0.95 -12.67
CA TYR A 114 -5.94 2.09 -13.36
C TYR A 114 -5.15 2.94 -12.36
N VAL A 115 -4.09 3.58 -12.86
CA VAL A 115 -3.33 4.60 -12.14
C VAL A 115 -3.54 5.97 -12.79
N VAL A 116 -3.65 7.00 -11.96
CA VAL A 116 -3.79 8.39 -12.40
C VAL A 116 -2.44 9.09 -12.27
N ASP A 117 -1.86 9.44 -13.40
CA ASP A 117 -0.65 10.23 -13.47
C ASP A 117 -1.00 11.71 -13.37
N LEU A 118 -0.34 12.44 -12.47
CA LEU A 118 -0.54 13.87 -12.28
C LEU A 118 -0.14 14.69 -13.52
N ASP A 119 0.59 14.10 -14.48
CA ASP A 119 0.83 14.68 -15.80
C ASP A 119 -0.39 14.68 -16.73
N GLY A 120 -1.53 14.11 -16.29
CA GLY A 120 -2.83 14.24 -16.96
C GLY A 120 -3.27 13.01 -17.76
N ALA A 121 -2.62 11.85 -17.53
CA ALA A 121 -2.95 10.58 -18.16
C ALA A 121 -3.50 9.58 -17.15
N VAL A 122 -4.29 8.62 -17.65
CA VAL A 122 -4.75 7.46 -16.89
C VAL A 122 -4.26 6.22 -17.61
N TYR A 123 -3.57 5.35 -16.88
CA TYR A 123 -2.98 4.12 -17.42
C TYR A 123 -3.68 2.92 -16.80
N ARG A 124 -3.95 1.89 -17.61
CA ARG A 124 -4.45 0.61 -17.13
C ARG A 124 -3.28 -0.27 -16.70
N VAL A 125 -3.43 -0.98 -15.59
CA VAL A 125 -2.50 -2.03 -15.14
C VAL A 125 -2.76 -3.28 -15.97
N VAL A 126 -1.71 -3.86 -16.57
CA VAL A 126 -1.77 -5.02 -17.48
C VAL A 126 -0.59 -5.96 -17.26
#